data_AF-A0A3M6WHU5-F1
#
_entry.id   AF-A0A3M6WHU5-F1
#
_cell.length_a   1.000
_cell.length_b   1.000
_cell.length_c   1.000
_cell.angle_alpha   90.00
_cell.angle_beta   90.00
_cell.angle_gamma   90.00
#
_symmetry.space_group_name_H-M   'P 1'
#
loop_
_entity.id
_entity.type
_entity.pdbx_description
1 polymer ?
#
loop_
_entity_poly.entity_id
_entity_poly.type
_entity_poly.pdbx_seq_one_letter_code
_entity_poly.pdbx_strand_id
1 'polypeptide(L)'
;MAELERAMQTFSLTYGRDDRKLEKWQLLCRDCGVESSSNIKKCKAALRTVSINIWDLIRARETGQVPVTGYENKSQLRKDLKNPSRRFPLAQLKTVEENKLLKALLVVIV
;
A
#
# COMPACT_ATOMS: atom_id res chain seq x y z
N MET A 1 -18.11 -4.34 3.57
CA MET A 1 -18.16 -3.43 2.40
C MET A 1 -17.70 -2.02 2.79
N ALA A 2 -18.33 -1.37 3.78
CA ALA A 2 -17.98 0.01 4.20
C ALA A 2 -16.49 0.26 4.52
N GLU A 3 -15.82 -0.67 5.22
CA GLU A 3 -14.39 -0.50 5.55
C GLU A 3 -13.48 -0.54 4.33
N LEU A 4 -13.74 -1.44 3.36
CA LEU A 4 -13.00 -1.51 2.11
C LEU A 4 -13.19 -0.23 1.29
N GLU A 5 -14.44 0.21 1.13
CA GLU A 5 -14.76 1.43 0.38
C GLU A 5 -14.06 2.65 0.99
N ARG A 6 -14.13 2.80 2.32
CA ARG A 6 -13.40 3.85 3.04
C ARG A 6 -11.89 3.76 2.78
N ALA A 7 -11.30 2.57 2.93
CA ALA A 7 -9.87 2.38 2.72
C ALA A 7 -9.43 2.71 1.28
N MET A 8 -10.24 2.33 0.29
CA MET A 8 -10.01 2.68 -1.11
C MET A 8 -10.15 4.17 -1.38
N GLN A 9 -11.11 4.85 -0.74
CA GLN A 9 -11.25 6.30 -0.81
C GLN A 9 -10.05 6.99 -0.18
N THR A 10 -9.67 6.62 1.04
CA THR A 10 -8.47 7.13 1.72
C THR A 10 -7.25 6.98 0.83
N PHE A 11 -7.00 5.77 0.31
CA PHE A 11 -5.87 5.53 -0.59
C PHE A 11 -5.93 6.41 -1.84
N SER A 12 -7.10 6.52 -2.48
CA SER A 12 -7.27 7.30 -3.71
C SER A 12 -7.12 8.80 -3.48
N LEU A 13 -7.58 9.33 -2.34
CA LEU A 13 -7.44 10.74 -1.99
C LEU A 13 -5.98 11.10 -1.67
N THR A 14 -5.26 10.22 -0.98
CA THR A 14 -3.86 10.46 -0.61
C THR A 14 -2.92 10.24 -1.80
N TYR A 15 -2.96 9.06 -2.40
CA TYR A 15 -1.98 8.62 -3.40
C TYR A 15 -2.48 8.76 -4.83
N GLY A 16 -3.77 8.98 -5.04
CA GLY A 16 -4.35 8.96 -6.38
C GLY A 16 -4.56 7.55 -6.91
N ARG A 17 -4.82 7.48 -8.22
CA ARG A 17 -5.19 6.24 -8.92
C ARG A 17 -4.24 5.86 -10.05
N ASP A 18 -3.43 6.82 -10.50
CA ASP A 18 -2.54 6.67 -11.65
C ASP A 18 -1.14 6.22 -11.20
N ASP A 19 -0.71 5.06 -11.71
CA ASP A 19 0.58 4.48 -11.38
C ASP A 19 1.75 5.10 -12.17
N ARG A 20 1.49 6.09 -13.02
CA ARG A 20 2.49 6.83 -13.80
C ARG A 20 2.95 8.12 -13.11
N LYS A 21 2.35 8.49 -11.98
CA LYS A 21 2.70 9.70 -11.22
C LYS A 21 3.84 9.43 -10.27
N LEU A 22 5.02 9.97 -10.57
CA LEU A 22 6.23 9.77 -9.75
C LEU A 22 6.03 10.28 -8.32
N GLU A 23 5.45 11.45 -8.14
CA GLU A 23 5.23 12.05 -6.82
C GLU A 23 4.42 11.13 -5.89
N LYS A 24 3.53 10.31 -6.44
CA LYS A 24 2.70 9.38 -5.67
C LYS A 24 3.49 8.16 -5.21
N TRP A 25 4.38 7.64 -6.05
CA TRP A 25 5.33 6.59 -5.65
C TRP A 25 6.34 7.08 -4.62
N GLN A 26 6.82 8.32 -4.76
CA GLN A 26 7.72 8.92 -3.78
C GLN A 26 7.04 9.11 -2.42
N LEU A 27 5.77 9.51 -2.41
CA LEU A 27 4.98 9.60 -1.19
C LEU A 27 4.81 8.23 -0.53
N LEU A 28 4.49 7.20 -1.31
CA LEU A 28 4.43 5.81 -0.81
C LEU A 28 5.76 5.36 -0.20
N CYS A 29 6.89 5.66 -0.83
CA CYS A 29 8.21 5.36 -0.25
C CYS A 29 8.37 5.98 1.14
N ARG A 30 8.09 7.29 1.26
CA ARG A 30 8.21 8.03 2.53
C ARG A 30 7.32 7.44 3.60
N ASP A 31 6.06 7.13 3.27
CA ASP A 31 5.11 6.57 4.24
C ASP A 31 5.43 5.13 4.62
N CYS A 32 6.11 4.40 3.75
CA CYS A 32 6.62 3.06 4.05
C CYS A 32 8.00 3.09 4.72
N GLY A 33 8.56 4.27 5.01
CA GLY A 33 9.85 4.41 5.69
C GLY A 33 11.06 4.06 4.83
N VAL A 34 10.94 4.11 3.49
CA VAL A 34 12.06 3.89 2.56
C VAL A 34 12.38 5.15 1.77
N GLU A 35 13.63 5.25 1.34
CA GLU A 35 14.08 6.37 0.54
C GLU A 35 13.34 6.44 -0.81
N SER A 36 12.79 7.62 -1.10
CA SER A 36 12.15 7.90 -2.38
C SER A 36 13.20 8.18 -3.46
N SER A 37 12.89 7.88 -4.72
CA SER A 37 13.81 8.13 -5.85
C SER A 37 13.16 9.03 -6.91
N SER A 38 13.97 9.62 -7.79
CA SER A 38 13.50 10.37 -8.96
C SER A 38 12.99 9.48 -10.11
N ASN A 39 12.84 8.17 -9.88
CA ASN A 39 12.42 7.18 -10.87
C ASN A 39 11.43 6.18 -10.26
N ILE A 40 10.27 6.00 -10.90
CA ILE A 40 9.22 5.06 -10.47
C ILE A 40 9.74 3.64 -10.30
N LYS A 41 10.61 3.16 -11.19
CA LYS A 41 11.19 1.81 -11.10
C LYS A 41 12.01 1.64 -9.83
N LYS A 42 12.76 2.67 -9.43
CA LYS A 42 13.56 2.68 -8.20
C LYS A 42 12.66 2.77 -6.96
N CYS A 43 11.61 3.59 -6.98
CA CYS A 43 10.61 3.61 -5.90
C CYS A 43 9.95 2.24 -5.71
N LYS A 44 9.50 1.60 -6.80
CA LYS A 44 8.96 0.23 -6.76
C LYS A 44 9.97 -0.78 -6.21
N ALA A 45 11.26 -0.65 -6.55
CA ALA A 45 12.31 -1.52 -6.02
C ALA A 45 12.52 -1.33 -4.51
N ALA A 46 12.57 -0.08 -4.03
CA ALA A 46 12.64 0.21 -2.59
C ALA A 46 11.41 -0.33 -1.85
N LEU A 47 10.21 -0.15 -2.39
CA LEU A 47 8.99 -0.69 -1.78
C LEU A 47 8.93 -2.23 -1.74
N ARG A 48 9.72 -2.95 -2.55
CA ARG A 48 9.80 -4.43 -2.45
C ARG A 48 10.60 -4.92 -1.25
N THR A 49 11.40 -4.05 -0.64
CA THR A 49 12.25 -4.42 0.51
C THR A 49 11.49 -4.35 1.82
N VAL A 50 10.38 -3.60 1.88
CA VAL A 50 9.51 -3.53 3.05
C VAL A 50 8.54 -4.70 3.07
N SER A 51 8.11 -5.06 4.28
CA SER A 51 7.03 -6.01 4.53
C SER A 51 5.94 -5.26 5.27
N ILE A 52 4.93 -4.73 4.56
CA ILE A 52 3.85 -3.91 5.13
C ILE A 52 2.50 -4.43 4.66
N ASN A 53 1.52 -4.52 5.55
CA ASN A 53 0.13 -4.79 5.18
C ASN A 53 -0.54 -3.47 4.72
N ILE A 54 -1.28 -3.50 3.62
CA ILE A 54 -1.99 -2.32 3.10
C ILE A 54 -2.99 -1.76 4.11
N TRP A 55 -3.64 -2.61 4.91
CA TRP A 55 -4.51 -2.14 5.98
C TRP A 55 -3.76 -1.27 7.00
N ASP A 56 -2.51 -1.64 7.32
CA ASP A 56 -1.68 -0.90 8.25
C ASP A 56 -1.18 0.41 7.64
N LEU A 57 -0.86 0.42 6.33
CA LEU A 57 -0.53 1.64 5.59
C LEU A 57 -1.68 2.65 5.62
N ILE A 58 -2.89 2.19 5.30
CA ILE A 58 -4.07 3.04 5.28
C ILE A 58 -4.39 3.54 6.70
N ARG A 59 -4.37 2.65 7.70
CA ARG A 59 -4.60 3.03 9.09
C ARG A 59 -3.60 4.07 9.58
N ALA A 60 -2.31 3.84 9.34
CA ALA A 60 -1.25 4.78 9.69
C ALA A 60 -1.45 6.15 9.06
N ARG A 61 -1.95 6.19 7.81
CA ARG A 61 -2.32 7.45 7.17
C ARG A 61 -3.51 8.14 7.83
N GLU A 62 -4.56 7.39 8.16
CA GLU A 62 -5.74 7.94 8.84
C GLU A 62 -5.42 8.44 10.25
N THR A 63 -4.47 7.83 10.95
CA THR A 63 -4.08 8.19 12.33
C THR A 63 -2.87 9.12 12.41
N GLY A 64 -2.26 9.47 11.27
CA GLY A 64 -1.04 10.29 11.22
C GLY A 64 0.24 9.56 11.67
N GLN A 65 0.21 8.24 11.82
CA GLN A 65 1.33 7.40 12.27
C GLN A 65 2.21 6.93 11.10
N VAL A 66 2.64 7.84 10.24
CA VAL A 66 3.62 7.57 9.18
C VAL A 66 5.03 8.01 9.60
N PRO A 67 6.10 7.30 9.21
CA PRO A 67 6.11 6.08 8.40
C PRO A 67 5.54 4.85 9.14
N VAL A 68 4.89 3.98 8.38
CA VAL A 68 4.28 2.74 8.87
C VAL A 68 5.36 1.84 9.47
N THR A 69 5.12 1.34 10.67
CA THR A 69 5.94 0.26 11.22
C THR A 69 5.61 -1.04 10.50
N GLY A 70 6.52 -1.49 9.63
CA GLY A 70 6.40 -2.75 8.92
C GLY A 70 6.73 -3.96 9.78
N TYR A 71 6.52 -5.14 9.20
CA TYR A 71 7.06 -6.39 9.70
C TYR A 71 8.56 -6.45 9.47
N GLU A 72 9.26 -7.16 10.36
CA GLU A 72 10.70 -7.40 10.23
C GLU A 72 11.05 -8.11 8.91
N ASN A 73 10.17 -9.00 8.44
CA ASN A 73 10.38 -9.76 7.22
C ASN A 73 9.06 -10.26 6.59
N LYS A 74 9.17 -10.76 5.35
CA LYS A 74 8.03 -11.30 4.58
C LYS A 74 7.38 -12.53 5.23
N SER A 75 8.13 -13.30 6.02
CA SER A 75 7.56 -14.48 6.71
C SER A 75 6.52 -14.04 7.74
N GLN A 76 6.80 -12.98 8.49
CA GLN A 76 5.87 -12.46 9.48
C GLN A 76 4.65 -11.78 8.84
N LEU A 77 4.84 -11.04 7.74
CA LEU A 77 3.72 -10.54 6.93
C LEU A 77 2.83 -11.71 6.45
N ARG A 78 3.42 -12.77 5.90
CA ARG A 78 2.66 -13.96 5.46
C ARG A 78 1.92 -14.64 6.61
N LYS A 79 2.51 -14.68 7.81
CA LYS A 79 1.86 -15.20 9.02
C LYS A 79 0.63 -14.37 9.39
N ASP A 80 0.72 -13.04 9.35
CA ASP A 80 -0.42 -12.14 9.57
C ASP A 80 -1.52 -12.34 8.51
N LEU A 81 -1.12 -12.41 7.24
CA LEU A 81 -2.04 -12.65 6.12
C LEU A 81 -2.70 -14.04 6.15
N LYS A 82 -2.32 -14.97 7.04
CA LYS A 82 -3.11 -16.20 7.24
C LYS A 82 -4.49 -15.87 7.78
N ASN A 83 -4.65 -14.79 8.53
CA ASN A 83 -5.94 -14.30 8.98
C ASN A 83 -6.72 -13.66 7.81
N PRO A 84 -7.91 -14.18 7.43
CA PRO A 84 -8.70 -13.63 6.33
C PRO A 84 -9.05 -12.14 6.49
N SER A 85 -9.28 -11.66 7.71
CA SER A 85 -9.62 -10.24 7.95
C SER A 85 -8.43 -9.30 7.74
N ARG A 86 -7.21 -9.84 7.79
CA ARG A 86 -5.96 -9.10 7.52
C ARG A 86 -5.60 -9.08 6.04
N ARG A 87 -6.28 -9.86 5.19
CA ARG A 87 -6.05 -9.86 3.75
C ARG A 87 -6.78 -8.67 3.12
N PHE A 88 -6.07 -7.94 2.26
CA PHE A 88 -6.73 -6.94 1.43
C PHE A 88 -7.59 -7.64 0.36
N PRO A 89 -8.90 -7.35 0.24
CA PRO A 89 -9.84 -8.16 -0.55
C PRO A 89 -9.73 -7.90 -2.07
N LEU A 90 -8.72 -8.52 -2.70
CA LEU A 90 -8.40 -8.40 -4.12
C LEU A 90 -9.58 -8.64 -5.08
N ALA A 91 -10.47 -9.58 -4.75
CA ALA A 91 -11.63 -9.90 -5.58
C ALA A 91 -12.62 -8.72 -5.64
N GLN A 92 -12.81 -8.02 -4.51
CA GLN A 92 -13.71 -6.86 -4.42
C GLN A 92 -13.09 -5.62 -5.10
N LEU A 93 -11.76 -5.51 -5.17
CA LEU A 93 -11.12 -4.45 -5.97
C LEU A 93 -11.37 -4.55 -7.47
N LYS A 94 -11.69 -5.75 -7.97
CA LYS A 94 -12.03 -5.92 -9.39
C LYS A 94 -13.44 -5.44 -9.71
N THR A 95 -14.30 -5.32 -8.70
CA THR A 95 -15.69 -4.88 -8.84
C THR A 95 -15.88 -3.39 -8.49
N VAL A 96 -14.92 -2.78 -7.80
CA VAL A 96 -14.88 -1.35 -7.48
C VAL A 96 -14.00 -0.62 -8.51
N GLU A 97 -14.22 0.69 -8.69
CA GLU A 97 -13.52 1.56 -9.66
C GLU A 97 -12.00 1.33 -9.72
N GLU A 98 -11.43 1.35 -10.93
CA GLU A 98 -10.03 0.96 -11.15
C GLU A 98 -9.03 1.96 -10.54
N ASN A 99 -8.27 1.49 -9.54
CA ASN A 99 -7.08 2.17 -9.03
C ASN A 99 -5.81 1.41 -9.46
N LYS A 100 -5.15 1.89 -10.52
CA LYS A 100 -3.94 1.25 -11.09
C LYS A 100 -2.76 1.31 -10.12
N LEU A 101 -2.65 2.40 -9.36
CA LEU A 101 -1.59 2.56 -8.35
C LEU A 101 -1.74 1.55 -7.20
N LEU A 102 -2.95 1.36 -6.67
CA LEU A 102 -3.24 0.39 -5.61
C LEU A 102 -2.98 -1.05 -6.08
N LYS A 103 -3.46 -1.39 -7.30
CA LYS A 103 -3.18 -2.69 -7.92
C LYS A 103 -1.67 -2.92 -8.09
N ALA A 104 -0.93 -1.92 -8.55
CA ALA A 104 0.52 -2.01 -8.69
C ALA A 104 1.21 -2.17 -7.33
N LEU A 105 0.75 -1.46 -6.29
CA LEU A 105 1.31 -1.55 -4.94
C LEU A 105 1.10 -2.95 -4.34
N LEU A 106 -0.07 -3.55 -4.51
CA LEU A 106 -0.35 -4.93 -4.10
C LEU A 106 0.63 -5.93 -4.71
N VAL A 107 1.05 -5.75 -5.97
CA VAL A 107 2.07 -6.62 -6.58
C VAL A 107 3.47 -6.33 -6.03
N VAL A 108 3.73 -5.12 -5.54
CA VAL A 108 5.04 -4.68 -5.10
C VAL A 108 5.35 -5.10 -3.66
N ILE A 109 4.38 -5.05 -2.75
CA ILE A 109 4.63 -5.22 -1.30
C ILE A 109 4.15 -6.57 -0.71
N VAL A 110 3.45 -7.39 -1.50
CA VAL A 110 2.90 -8.69 -1.08
C VAL A 110 3.89 -9.85 -1.32
#